data_AF-A0A087VQQ1-F1
#
_entry.id   AF-A0A087VQQ1-F1
#
_cell.length_a   1.000
_cell.length_b   1.000
_cell.length_c   1.000
_cell.angle_alpha   90.00
_cell.angle_beta   90.00
_cell.angle_gamma   90.00
#
_symmetry.space_group_name_H-M   'P 1'
#
loop_
_entity.id
_entity.type
_entity.pdbx_description
1 polymer ?
#
loop_
_entity_poly.entity_id
_entity_poly.type
_entity_poly.pdbx_seq_one_letter_code
_entity_poly.pdbx_strand_id
1 'polypeptide(L)'
;MGKKGKREKKGKGAEKTAAKMERKVSRRAKKEEEDLEALIAEFQSLDAKKTQVIETSCPPPSPRLNGSLSAHPEKDELILFGGEYFNGQKTYLYNELYVYNIRKNSWSKVEIPNPPPRRCAHQAAVVPTAGGQLWVFGGEFASPNGEQFYHYKDLWVLHLATKTWEQIKASGGPSGRSGHRMVACKRQLIIFGGFHESARDYIYYNDVYAFNLDSFTWSKLAPSGIGPAPRSGCQMATSPEGSIIIYGGYSKQVGEILCKGPRHTDMSLLKTEGAGKEEEKWAWSRLNPSGVKPTPRSGFSVAIGPNNRSLLFGGVHDEEEEESIEGDFFNDIYFYDMGKNRWFPGQLKGPKSEKRKRRRGRQAEAEGAEDEEMEKQHPQGPVEIVKEVVAEDGTVMTIKQVISGPAEEKETSESEEEGEDGALGQQVEPCPRSNAMLAVKHGVLYVYGGMFEVGDRQFTLSDLYSIDLHKMEEWKVLVEMDPKAQEWLEESESDEEDDGVEGAEGGEEEEESSEEESEDEEGEEQHPSVQPDEKHADYLARTEQYWIKLARSNMGPDAKEKKVVKVAHAMAKTFYEDSV
;
A
#
# COMPACT_ATOMS: atom_id res chain seq x y z
N MET A 1 -45.71 -44.73 18.63
CA MET A 1 -45.57 -43.29 18.31
C MET A 1 -44.44 -42.69 19.14
N GLY A 2 -43.63 -41.79 18.57
CA GLY A 2 -42.78 -40.87 19.36
C GLY A 2 -41.27 -41.10 19.37
N LYS A 3 -40.56 -40.90 18.25
CA LYS A 3 -39.09 -40.63 18.28
C LYS A 3 -38.54 -39.81 17.09
N LYS A 4 -39.39 -39.17 16.27
CA LYS A 4 -38.95 -38.30 15.14
C LYS A 4 -38.83 -36.80 15.46
N GLY A 5 -39.37 -36.31 16.58
CA GLY A 5 -39.45 -34.86 16.87
C GLY A 5 -38.28 -34.22 17.65
N LYS A 6 -37.21 -34.98 17.99
CA LYS A 6 -36.12 -34.46 18.86
C LYS A 6 -34.93 -33.88 18.09
N ARG A 7 -34.75 -34.20 16.80
CA ARG A 7 -33.67 -33.65 15.96
C ARG A 7 -34.01 -32.26 15.40
N GLU A 8 -35.25 -32.00 14.98
CA GLU A 8 -35.70 -30.67 14.51
C GLU A 8 -35.69 -29.59 15.60
N LYS A 9 -35.93 -29.95 16.87
CA LYS A 9 -35.87 -29.01 18.00
C LYS A 9 -34.44 -28.57 18.36
N LYS A 10 -33.40 -29.37 18.06
CA LYS A 10 -31.99 -29.00 18.28
C LYS A 10 -31.47 -28.03 17.21
N GLY A 11 -31.93 -28.15 15.96
CA GLY A 11 -31.59 -27.21 14.88
C GLY A 11 -32.15 -25.79 15.11
N LYS A 12 -33.40 -25.69 15.56
CA LYS A 12 -34.06 -24.39 15.85
C LYS A 12 -33.40 -23.56 16.96
N GLY A 13 -32.66 -24.21 17.87
CA GLY A 13 -31.91 -23.52 18.92
C GLY A 13 -30.64 -22.87 18.37
N ALA A 14 -29.84 -23.64 17.62
CA ALA A 14 -28.63 -23.15 16.96
C ALA A 14 -28.94 -22.05 15.94
N GLU A 15 -30.02 -22.21 15.16
CA GLU A 15 -30.47 -21.22 14.17
C GLU A 15 -30.92 -19.90 14.83
N LYS A 16 -31.57 -19.96 16.00
CA LYS A 16 -31.90 -18.75 16.78
C LYS A 16 -30.69 -18.07 17.40
N THR A 17 -29.71 -18.84 17.86
CA THR A 17 -28.45 -18.29 18.39
C THR A 17 -27.63 -17.65 17.28
N ALA A 18 -27.50 -18.30 16.12
CA ALA A 18 -26.87 -17.75 14.93
C ALA A 18 -27.55 -16.44 14.48
N ALA A 19 -28.88 -16.43 14.38
CA ALA A 19 -29.62 -15.22 14.02
C ALA A 19 -29.49 -14.08 15.07
N LYS A 20 -29.35 -14.40 16.36
CA LYS A 20 -29.09 -13.40 17.40
C LYS A 20 -27.66 -12.84 17.30
N MET A 21 -26.69 -13.71 17.02
CA MET A 21 -25.28 -13.34 16.82
C MET A 21 -25.14 -12.47 15.57
N GLU A 22 -25.74 -12.85 14.45
CA GLU A 22 -25.81 -12.05 13.21
C GLU A 22 -26.45 -10.67 13.45
N ARG A 23 -27.50 -10.60 14.29
CA ARG A 23 -28.09 -9.33 14.72
C ARG A 23 -27.15 -8.48 15.61
N LYS A 24 -26.34 -9.08 16.47
CA LYS A 24 -25.33 -8.36 17.29
C LYS A 24 -24.23 -7.81 16.38
N VAL A 25 -23.68 -8.65 15.50
CA VAL A 25 -22.64 -8.29 14.51
C VAL A 25 -23.13 -7.17 13.59
N SER A 26 -24.33 -7.31 13.03
CA SER A 26 -24.89 -6.26 12.17
C SER A 26 -25.15 -4.93 12.86
N ARG A 27 -25.52 -4.94 14.14
CA ARG A 27 -25.70 -3.70 14.91
C ARG A 27 -24.35 -3.06 15.23
N ARG A 28 -23.33 -3.86 15.55
CA ARG A 28 -21.97 -3.39 15.77
C ARG A 28 -21.41 -2.75 14.50
N ALA A 29 -21.47 -3.47 13.37
CA ALA A 29 -21.05 -2.97 12.07
C ALA A 29 -21.72 -1.66 11.64
N LYS A 30 -23.03 -1.50 11.91
CA LYS A 30 -23.73 -0.25 11.63
C LYS A 30 -23.24 0.91 12.48
N LYS A 31 -23.01 0.66 13.78
CA LYS A 31 -22.48 1.68 14.68
C LYS A 31 -21.08 2.12 14.22
N GLU A 32 -20.26 1.15 13.88
CA GLU A 32 -18.92 1.33 13.34
C GLU A 32 -18.89 2.13 12.02
N GLU A 33 -19.80 1.82 11.09
CA GLU A 33 -20.00 2.60 9.86
C GLU A 33 -20.45 4.05 10.16
N GLU A 34 -21.39 4.23 11.10
CA GLU A 34 -21.84 5.56 11.56
C GLU A 34 -20.68 6.36 12.22
N ASP A 35 -19.82 5.70 13.00
CA ASP A 35 -18.65 6.29 13.64
C ASP A 35 -17.62 6.75 12.58
N LEU A 36 -17.40 5.95 11.53
CA LEU A 36 -16.57 6.33 10.38
C LEU A 36 -17.15 7.52 9.61
N GLU A 37 -18.45 7.51 9.32
CA GLU A 37 -19.12 8.62 8.63
C GLU A 37 -19.02 9.92 9.46
N ALA A 38 -19.18 9.83 10.78
CA ALA A 38 -19.02 10.97 11.69
C ALA A 38 -17.58 11.52 11.67
N LEU A 39 -16.57 10.65 11.69
CA LEU A 39 -15.17 11.05 11.61
C LEU A 39 -14.82 11.70 10.26
N ILE A 40 -15.34 11.15 9.16
CA ILE A 40 -15.19 11.76 7.83
C ILE A 40 -15.84 13.14 7.80
N ALA A 41 -17.04 13.29 8.37
CA ALA A 41 -17.74 14.57 8.45
C ALA A 41 -16.98 15.60 9.31
N GLU A 42 -16.36 15.17 10.40
CA GLU A 42 -15.49 16.03 11.21
C GLU A 42 -14.31 16.56 10.39
N PHE A 43 -13.59 15.69 9.68
CA PHE A 43 -12.50 16.11 8.80
C PHE A 43 -12.96 17.07 7.70
N GLN A 44 -14.11 16.80 7.08
CA GLN A 44 -14.71 17.70 6.10
C GLN A 44 -15.04 19.08 6.71
N SER A 45 -15.50 19.12 7.96
CA SER A 45 -15.77 20.38 8.66
C SER A 45 -14.51 21.19 8.92
N LEU A 46 -13.39 20.52 9.21
CA LEU A 46 -12.07 21.14 9.38
C LEU A 46 -11.56 21.69 8.05
N ASP A 47 -11.72 20.93 6.97
CA ASP A 47 -11.32 21.36 5.62
C ASP A 47 -12.19 22.51 5.11
N ALA A 48 -13.48 22.56 5.46
CA ALA A 48 -14.38 23.66 5.10
C ALA A 48 -13.99 25.01 5.75
N LYS A 49 -13.22 24.99 6.85
CA LYS A 49 -12.66 26.21 7.46
C LYS A 49 -11.59 26.86 6.58
N LYS A 50 -10.96 26.10 5.67
CA LYS A 50 -9.95 26.61 4.73
C LYS A 50 -10.66 27.30 3.56
N THR A 51 -10.56 28.62 3.49
CA THR A 51 -11.30 29.43 2.51
C THR A 51 -10.43 30.01 1.39
N GLN A 52 -9.11 29.95 1.53
CA GLN A 52 -8.16 30.52 0.58
C GLN A 52 -7.22 29.47 0.03
N VAL A 53 -6.77 29.68 -1.21
CA VAL A 53 -5.73 28.85 -1.82
C VAL A 53 -4.38 29.30 -1.31
N ILE A 54 -3.65 28.40 -0.65
CA ILE A 54 -2.31 28.66 -0.11
C ILE A 54 -1.33 27.73 -0.80
N GLU A 55 -0.24 28.28 -1.31
CA GLU A 55 0.87 27.50 -1.87
C GLU A 55 2.13 27.82 -1.08
N THR A 56 2.69 26.79 -0.45
CA THR A 56 3.87 26.93 0.41
C THR A 56 4.94 25.96 -0.05
N SER A 57 6.16 26.44 -0.24
CA SER A 57 7.30 25.55 -0.49
C SER A 57 7.54 24.67 0.74
N CYS A 58 7.75 23.38 0.53
CA CYS A 58 7.86 22.41 1.61
C CYS A 58 8.99 21.40 1.33
N PRO A 59 9.47 20.68 2.36
CA PRO A 59 10.28 19.49 2.16
C PRO A 59 9.49 18.40 1.40
N PRO A 60 10.15 17.30 1.00
CA PRO A 60 9.47 16.13 0.45
C PRO A 60 8.28 15.69 1.31
N PRO A 61 7.19 15.21 0.70
CA PRO A 61 6.01 14.77 1.43
C PRO A 61 6.31 13.58 2.35
N SER A 62 5.49 13.39 3.38
CA SER A 62 5.62 12.25 4.29
C SER A 62 5.48 10.90 3.55
N PRO A 63 5.99 9.80 4.14
CA PRO A 63 5.81 8.46 3.62
C PRO A 63 4.36 8.16 3.32
N ARG A 64 4.11 7.60 2.13
CA ARG A 64 2.76 7.21 1.73
C ARG A 64 2.75 6.19 0.59
N LEU A 65 1.73 5.37 0.60
CA LEU A 65 1.37 4.45 -0.49
C LEU A 65 -0.09 4.66 -0.92
N ASN A 66 -0.53 3.95 -1.96
CA ASN A 66 -1.93 3.94 -2.44
C ASN A 66 -2.53 5.34 -2.74
N GLY A 67 -1.68 6.33 -2.99
CA GLY A 67 -2.07 7.65 -3.49
C GLY A 67 -2.03 7.71 -5.02
N SER A 68 -2.09 8.92 -5.56
CA SER A 68 -1.94 9.16 -7.00
C SER A 68 -0.80 10.12 -7.28
N LEU A 69 0.15 9.71 -8.13
CA LEU A 69 1.13 10.59 -8.76
C LEU A 69 0.74 10.77 -10.23
N SER A 70 0.56 12.01 -10.66
CA SER A 70 0.08 12.36 -11.99
C SER A 70 0.93 13.46 -12.62
N ALA A 71 1.24 13.34 -13.90
CA ALA A 71 1.96 14.38 -14.61
C ALA A 71 1.00 15.53 -14.98
N HIS A 72 1.38 16.78 -14.67
CA HIS A 72 0.63 17.94 -15.14
C HIS A 72 0.63 17.94 -16.68
N PRO A 73 -0.51 18.17 -17.36
CA PRO A 73 -0.56 18.03 -18.82
C PRO A 73 0.30 19.07 -19.53
N GLU A 74 0.22 20.34 -19.11
CA GLU A 74 0.91 21.45 -19.77
C GLU A 74 2.25 21.86 -19.12
N LYS A 75 2.34 21.88 -17.79
CA LYS A 75 3.53 22.31 -17.04
C LYS A 75 4.51 21.15 -16.77
N ASP A 76 5.74 21.50 -16.41
CA ASP A 76 6.79 20.55 -15.97
C ASP A 76 6.67 20.27 -14.47
N GLU A 77 5.50 19.75 -14.10
CA GLU A 77 5.10 19.52 -12.71
C GLU A 77 4.51 18.12 -12.57
N LEU A 78 4.76 17.50 -11.42
CA LEU A 78 4.06 16.28 -10.99
C LEU A 78 3.12 16.63 -9.84
N ILE A 79 1.99 15.97 -9.79
CA ILE A 79 0.92 16.21 -8.83
C ILE A 79 0.76 14.93 -8.01
N LEU A 80 0.98 15.04 -6.71
CA LEU A 80 0.79 13.96 -5.75
C LEU A 80 -0.44 14.27 -4.89
N PHE A 81 -1.37 13.32 -4.80
CA PHE A 81 -2.61 13.49 -4.05
C PHE A 81 -3.00 12.24 -3.28
N GLY A 82 -3.40 12.44 -2.02
CA GLY A 82 -3.93 11.41 -1.14
C GLY A 82 -2.91 10.37 -0.68
N GLY A 83 -3.41 9.16 -0.41
CA GLY A 83 -2.63 8.01 0.05
C GLY A 83 -2.75 7.80 1.57
N GLU A 84 -2.04 6.78 2.05
CA GLU A 84 -2.06 6.36 3.45
C GLU A 84 -0.67 6.08 4.01
N TYR A 85 -0.59 5.99 5.33
CA TYR A 85 0.58 5.61 6.09
C TYR A 85 0.16 4.79 7.32
N PHE A 86 0.85 3.68 7.56
CA PHE A 86 0.66 2.84 8.74
C PHE A 86 1.95 2.82 9.56
N ASN A 87 1.84 2.99 10.88
CA ASN A 87 2.99 3.06 11.80
C ASN A 87 3.11 1.86 12.76
N GLY A 88 2.38 0.77 12.50
CA GLY A 88 2.32 -0.40 13.37
C GLY A 88 1.11 -0.42 14.30
N GLN A 89 0.47 0.72 14.56
CA GLN A 89 -0.72 0.80 15.41
C GLN A 89 -1.88 1.57 14.78
N LYS A 90 -1.57 2.62 14.03
CA LYS A 90 -2.57 3.54 13.46
C LYS A 90 -2.36 3.76 11.96
N THR A 91 -3.48 3.75 11.25
CA THR A 91 -3.56 4.11 9.83
C THR A 91 -3.94 5.58 9.69
N TYR A 92 -3.11 6.32 8.96
CA TYR A 92 -3.30 7.73 8.65
C TYR A 92 -3.63 7.88 7.17
N LEU A 93 -4.73 8.57 6.86
CA LEU A 93 -5.11 8.89 5.49
C LEU A 93 -4.93 10.37 5.19
N TYR A 94 -4.54 10.65 3.95
CA TYR A 94 -4.23 11.99 3.48
C TYR A 94 -5.25 12.46 2.43
N ASN A 95 -5.51 13.77 2.38
CA ASN A 95 -6.12 14.49 1.26
C ASN A 95 -5.24 15.67 0.80
N GLU A 96 -3.97 15.63 1.17
CA GLU A 96 -3.02 16.68 0.84
C GLU A 96 -2.66 16.63 -0.64
N LEU A 97 -2.48 17.81 -1.23
CA LEU A 97 -2.05 17.99 -2.61
C LEU A 97 -0.64 18.59 -2.62
N TYR A 98 0.31 17.86 -3.19
CA TYR A 98 1.68 18.30 -3.40
C TYR A 98 1.97 18.44 -4.88
N VAL A 99 2.75 19.47 -5.22
CA VAL A 99 3.24 19.72 -6.56
C VAL A 99 4.75 19.69 -6.54
N TYR A 100 5.34 18.80 -7.33
CA TYR A 100 6.78 18.72 -7.53
C TYR A 100 7.16 19.44 -8.83
N ASN A 101 7.99 20.47 -8.73
CA ASN A 101 8.49 21.20 -9.88
C ASN A 101 9.76 20.52 -10.42
N ILE A 102 9.66 19.92 -11.61
CA ILE A 102 10.74 19.12 -12.20
C ILE A 102 11.98 19.97 -12.48
N ARG A 103 11.81 21.21 -12.94
CA ARG A 103 12.93 22.09 -13.31
C ARG A 103 13.66 22.65 -12.10
N LYS A 104 12.94 22.90 -11.00
CA LYS A 104 13.50 23.45 -9.76
C LYS A 104 13.94 22.38 -8.76
N ASN A 105 13.55 21.12 -8.98
CA ASN A 105 13.74 20.03 -8.01
C ASN A 105 13.23 20.42 -6.62
N SER A 106 11.99 20.89 -6.55
CA SER A 106 11.41 21.43 -5.31
C SER A 106 9.94 21.04 -5.16
N TRP A 107 9.54 20.77 -3.92
CA TRP A 107 8.16 20.48 -3.56
C TRP A 107 7.44 21.75 -3.06
N SER A 108 6.15 21.82 -3.41
CA SER A 108 5.20 22.79 -2.89
C SER A 108 3.95 22.07 -2.40
N LYS A 109 3.47 22.43 -1.21
CA LYS A 109 2.16 22.01 -0.70
C LYS A 109 1.12 23.03 -1.17
N VAL A 110 0.05 22.55 -1.81
CA VAL A 110 -1.02 23.40 -2.33
C VAL A 110 -2.30 23.08 -1.57
N GLU A 111 -2.72 23.98 -0.71
CA GLU A 111 -3.99 23.86 0.02
C GLU A 111 -5.08 24.56 -0.77
N ILE A 112 -6.05 23.78 -1.24
CA ILE A 112 -7.20 24.27 -2.00
C ILE A 112 -8.45 24.06 -1.15
N PRO A 113 -9.33 25.07 -1.01
CA PRO A 113 -10.60 24.95 -0.31
C PRO A 113 -11.47 23.80 -0.83
N ASN A 114 -12.22 23.18 0.09
CA ASN A 114 -13.17 22.09 -0.20
C ASN A 114 -12.54 20.91 -0.98
N PRO A 115 -11.41 20.34 -0.50
CA PRO A 115 -10.84 19.17 -1.13
C PRO A 115 -11.77 17.96 -0.98
N PRO A 116 -11.61 16.94 -1.85
CA PRO A 116 -12.17 15.61 -1.57
C PRO A 116 -11.71 15.11 -0.18
N PRO A 117 -12.56 14.34 0.51
CA PRO A 117 -12.19 13.65 1.75
C PRO A 117 -10.90 12.84 1.65
N ARG A 118 -10.23 12.67 2.80
CA ARG A 118 -9.06 11.80 2.97
C ARG A 118 -9.33 10.43 2.37
N ARG A 119 -8.42 9.94 1.54
CA ARG A 119 -8.62 8.70 0.80
C ARG A 119 -7.32 8.07 0.32
N CYS A 120 -7.34 6.75 0.24
CA CYS A 120 -6.34 5.92 -0.41
C CYS A 120 -7.03 4.98 -1.42
N ALA A 121 -6.22 4.26 -2.20
CA ALA A 121 -6.65 3.28 -3.21
C ALA A 121 -7.68 3.84 -4.20
N HIS A 122 -7.72 5.18 -4.36
CA HIS A 122 -8.49 5.89 -5.36
C HIS A 122 -7.76 5.85 -6.70
N GLN A 123 -8.45 6.31 -7.74
CA GLN A 123 -7.80 6.50 -9.03
C GLN A 123 -7.92 7.93 -9.50
N ALA A 124 -6.81 8.41 -10.07
CA ALA A 124 -6.72 9.71 -10.67
C ALA A 124 -6.40 9.60 -12.16
N ALA A 125 -7.08 10.40 -12.98
CA ALA A 125 -6.82 10.51 -14.41
C ALA A 125 -6.70 11.99 -14.79
N VAL A 126 -5.63 12.32 -15.51
CA VAL A 126 -5.41 13.68 -16.03
C VAL A 126 -6.02 13.80 -17.42
N VAL A 127 -6.79 14.87 -17.63
CA VAL A 127 -7.31 15.27 -18.93
C VAL A 127 -6.72 16.64 -19.29
N PRO A 128 -6.13 16.82 -20.49
CA PRO A 128 -5.46 18.07 -20.89
C PRO A 128 -6.43 19.19 -21.33
N THR A 129 -7.70 19.13 -20.95
CA THR A 129 -8.71 20.14 -21.29
C THR A 129 -8.67 21.32 -20.33
N ALA A 130 -9.02 22.52 -20.81
CA ALA A 130 -9.20 23.73 -20.00
C ALA A 130 -8.00 24.07 -19.07
N GLY A 131 -6.76 23.90 -19.55
CA GLY A 131 -5.54 24.15 -18.75
C GLY A 131 -5.14 22.99 -17.83
N GLY A 132 -5.83 21.85 -17.94
CA GLY A 132 -5.58 20.62 -17.22
C GLY A 132 -6.60 20.36 -16.10
N GLN A 133 -7.10 19.14 -16.07
CA GLN A 133 -8.04 18.65 -15.06
C GLN A 133 -7.55 17.32 -14.50
N LEU A 134 -7.52 17.21 -13.17
CA LEU A 134 -7.25 15.96 -12.47
C LEU A 134 -8.57 15.41 -11.94
N TRP A 135 -9.03 14.30 -12.51
CA TRP A 135 -10.25 13.62 -12.12
C TRP A 135 -9.94 12.53 -11.12
N VAL A 136 -10.66 12.48 -9.99
CA VAL A 136 -10.47 11.50 -8.92
C VAL A 136 -11.80 10.78 -8.67
N PHE A 137 -11.79 9.45 -8.68
CA PHE A 137 -12.97 8.65 -8.38
C PHE A 137 -12.68 7.63 -7.27
N GLY A 138 -13.67 7.45 -6.39
CA GLY A 138 -13.70 6.41 -5.38
C GLY A 138 -12.50 6.43 -4.43
N GLY A 139 -12.02 5.23 -4.09
CA GLY A 139 -11.07 5.00 -3.01
C GLY A 139 -11.78 4.67 -1.71
N GLU A 140 -11.02 4.58 -0.63
CA GLU A 140 -11.55 4.27 0.69
C GLU A 140 -10.97 5.15 1.78
N PHE A 141 -11.69 5.19 2.90
CA PHE A 141 -11.21 5.70 4.16
C PHE A 141 -11.15 4.55 5.16
N ALA A 142 -9.95 4.20 5.60
CA ALA A 142 -9.76 3.19 6.63
C ALA A 142 -9.92 3.82 8.02
N SER A 143 -10.51 3.09 8.96
CA SER A 143 -10.52 3.48 10.37
C SER A 143 -9.09 3.60 10.90
N PRO A 144 -8.84 4.40 11.96
CA PRO A 144 -7.50 4.54 12.52
C PRO A 144 -6.88 3.21 12.97
N ASN A 145 -7.67 2.21 13.35
CA ASN A 145 -7.18 0.86 13.70
C ASN A 145 -7.06 -0.08 12.49
N GLY A 146 -7.39 0.35 11.27
CA GLY A 146 -7.25 -0.43 10.05
C GLY A 146 -8.29 -1.55 9.84
N GLU A 147 -9.28 -1.67 10.73
CA GLU A 147 -10.23 -2.79 10.70
C GLU A 147 -11.45 -2.57 9.80
N GLN A 148 -11.77 -1.32 9.47
CA GLN A 148 -12.99 -0.97 8.74
C GLN A 148 -12.71 0.01 7.62
N PHE A 149 -13.49 -0.11 6.55
CA PHE A 149 -13.30 0.67 5.34
C PHE A 149 -14.61 1.34 4.92
N TYR A 150 -14.54 2.65 4.69
CA TYR A 150 -15.60 3.40 4.03
C TYR A 150 -15.24 3.61 2.56
N HIS A 151 -15.95 2.96 1.64
CA HIS A 151 -15.67 3.07 0.21
C HIS A 151 -16.42 4.23 -0.44
N TYR A 152 -15.68 5.19 -0.99
CA TYR A 152 -16.25 6.34 -1.69
C TYR A 152 -16.81 5.95 -3.06
N LYS A 153 -17.90 6.62 -3.45
CA LYS A 153 -18.54 6.54 -4.78
C LYS A 153 -18.55 7.88 -5.52
N ASP A 154 -17.87 8.87 -4.98
CA ASP A 154 -17.87 10.24 -5.49
C ASP A 154 -16.89 10.42 -6.64
N LEU A 155 -17.18 11.42 -7.48
CA LEU A 155 -16.32 11.87 -8.56
C LEU A 155 -15.95 13.32 -8.30
N TRP A 156 -14.66 13.60 -8.30
CA TRP A 156 -14.11 14.94 -8.09
C TRP A 156 -13.28 15.35 -9.30
N VAL A 157 -13.25 16.64 -9.58
CA VAL A 157 -12.33 17.24 -10.52
C VAL A 157 -11.60 18.39 -9.85
N LEU A 158 -10.27 18.38 -9.99
CA LEU A 158 -9.42 19.54 -9.72
C LEU A 158 -9.12 20.23 -11.04
N HIS A 159 -9.60 21.46 -11.17
CA HIS A 159 -9.24 22.34 -12.26
C HIS A 159 -7.86 22.95 -11.97
N LEU A 160 -6.82 22.49 -12.68
CA LEU A 160 -5.42 22.86 -12.38
C LEU A 160 -5.12 24.34 -12.70
N ALA A 161 -5.81 24.90 -13.70
CA ALA A 161 -5.64 26.29 -14.10
C ALA A 161 -6.15 27.26 -13.02
N THR A 162 -7.32 26.98 -12.43
CA THR A 162 -7.97 27.82 -11.42
C THR A 162 -7.65 27.40 -9.99
N LYS A 163 -7.04 26.22 -9.80
CA LYS A 163 -6.81 25.58 -8.50
C LYS A 163 -8.10 25.48 -7.69
N THR A 164 -9.13 24.87 -8.27
CA THR A 164 -10.44 24.70 -7.63
C THR A 164 -10.87 23.24 -7.69
N TRP A 165 -11.27 22.70 -6.54
CA TRP A 165 -11.95 21.40 -6.46
C TRP A 165 -13.44 21.56 -6.72
N GLU A 166 -14.01 20.59 -7.44
CA GLU A 166 -15.43 20.50 -7.71
C GLU A 166 -15.89 19.05 -7.58
N GLN A 167 -16.95 18.82 -6.79
CA GLN A 167 -17.60 17.52 -6.72
C GLN A 167 -18.64 17.40 -7.82
N ILE A 168 -18.48 16.40 -8.67
CA ILE A 168 -19.38 16.16 -9.80
C ILE A 168 -20.54 15.27 -9.35
N LYS A 169 -21.73 15.86 -9.27
CA LYS A 169 -22.96 15.17 -8.90
C LYS A 169 -23.65 14.61 -10.14
N ALA A 170 -23.30 13.38 -10.51
CA ALA A 170 -23.93 12.65 -11.61
C ALA A 170 -24.55 11.34 -11.12
N SER A 171 -25.79 11.06 -11.50
CA SER A 171 -26.49 9.82 -11.18
C SER A 171 -26.10 8.69 -12.13
N GLY A 172 -26.41 7.44 -11.76
CA GLY A 172 -26.13 6.26 -12.59
C GLY A 172 -24.66 5.81 -12.62
N GLY A 173 -23.82 6.36 -11.75
CA GLY A 173 -22.41 5.98 -11.61
C GLY A 173 -22.17 4.65 -10.91
N PRO A 174 -20.89 4.25 -10.76
CA PRO A 174 -20.51 3.04 -10.05
C PRO A 174 -20.86 3.10 -8.56
N SER A 175 -20.97 1.93 -7.93
CA SER A 175 -21.01 1.81 -6.46
C SER A 175 -19.69 2.24 -5.81
N GLY A 176 -19.71 2.50 -4.50
CA GLY A 176 -18.51 2.86 -3.74
C GLY A 176 -17.49 1.73 -3.78
N ARG A 177 -16.25 2.05 -4.14
CA ARG A 177 -15.21 1.04 -4.41
C ARG A 177 -13.80 1.60 -4.29
N SER A 178 -12.87 0.75 -3.90
CA SER A 178 -11.42 1.00 -3.90
C SER A 178 -10.70 -0.06 -4.73
N GLY A 179 -9.42 0.16 -5.02
CA GLY A 179 -8.58 -0.76 -5.81
C GLY A 179 -9.06 -0.96 -7.26
N HIS A 180 -10.03 -0.17 -7.70
CA HIS A 180 -10.49 -0.11 -9.09
C HIS A 180 -9.44 0.61 -9.94
N ARG A 181 -9.61 0.56 -11.27
CA ARG A 181 -8.78 1.34 -12.18
C ARG A 181 -9.62 2.29 -13.03
N MET A 182 -9.13 3.52 -13.19
CA MET A 182 -9.75 4.55 -14.02
C MET A 182 -8.72 5.07 -15.03
N VAL A 183 -9.14 5.28 -16.26
CA VAL A 183 -8.31 5.86 -17.32
C VAL A 183 -9.10 6.85 -18.16
N ALA A 184 -8.44 7.92 -18.61
CA ALA A 184 -9.00 8.80 -19.63
C ALA A 184 -8.81 8.17 -21.01
N CYS A 185 -9.91 7.97 -21.73
CA CYS A 185 -9.94 7.44 -23.09
C CYS A 185 -10.81 8.35 -23.95
N LYS A 186 -10.21 9.01 -24.95
CA LYS A 186 -10.90 10.02 -25.79
C LYS A 186 -11.55 11.11 -24.92
N ARG A 187 -12.87 11.28 -24.96
CA ARG A 187 -13.66 12.24 -24.15
C ARG A 187 -14.43 11.57 -23.00
N GLN A 188 -13.94 10.41 -22.53
CA GLN A 188 -14.59 9.64 -21.49
C GLN A 188 -13.58 9.20 -20.43
N LEU A 189 -14.05 9.07 -19.19
CA LEU A 189 -13.34 8.31 -18.15
C LEU A 189 -13.90 6.91 -18.12
N ILE A 190 -13.06 5.90 -18.27
CA ILE A 190 -13.47 4.49 -18.20
C ILE A 190 -13.00 3.91 -16.87
N ILE A 191 -13.93 3.30 -16.14
CA ILE A 191 -13.70 2.64 -14.85
C ILE A 191 -13.95 1.15 -15.00
N PHE A 192 -13.07 0.34 -14.43
CA PHE A 192 -13.23 -1.10 -14.35
C PHE A 192 -12.81 -1.64 -12.98
N GLY A 193 -13.58 -2.62 -12.51
CA GLY A 193 -13.23 -3.46 -11.37
C GLY A 193 -13.25 -2.74 -10.02
N GLY A 194 -12.39 -3.20 -9.12
CA GLY A 194 -12.30 -2.79 -7.73
C GLY A 194 -13.00 -3.75 -6.79
N PHE A 195 -12.96 -3.42 -5.51
CA PHE A 195 -13.67 -4.15 -4.48
C PHE A 195 -14.46 -3.21 -3.57
N HIS A 196 -15.39 -3.80 -2.85
CA HIS A 196 -16.13 -3.21 -1.77
C HIS A 196 -16.19 -4.22 -0.64
N GLU A 197 -15.69 -3.81 0.51
CA GLU A 197 -15.74 -4.53 1.75
C GLU A 197 -16.74 -3.86 2.68
N SER A 198 -17.52 -4.70 3.35
CA SER A 198 -18.37 -4.33 4.46
C SER A 198 -18.29 -5.45 5.48
N ALA A 199 -18.78 -5.23 6.70
CA ALA A 199 -18.79 -6.25 7.74
C ALA A 199 -19.54 -7.55 7.38
N ARG A 200 -20.25 -7.61 6.25
CA ARG A 200 -21.01 -8.79 5.81
C ARG A 200 -20.61 -9.30 4.44
N ASP A 201 -20.25 -8.40 3.54
CA ASP A 201 -20.04 -8.73 2.13
C ASP A 201 -18.66 -8.26 1.66
N TYR A 202 -17.96 -9.16 0.97
CA TYR A 202 -16.75 -8.90 0.21
C TYR A 202 -17.06 -9.04 -1.27
N ILE A 203 -17.16 -7.91 -1.99
CA ILE A 203 -17.59 -7.90 -3.39
C ILE A 203 -16.44 -7.40 -4.25
N TYR A 204 -16.00 -8.24 -5.18
CA TYR A 204 -15.16 -7.82 -6.30
C TYR A 204 -16.04 -7.49 -7.50
N TYR A 205 -15.66 -6.45 -8.24
CA TYR A 205 -16.40 -6.00 -9.42
C TYR A 205 -15.67 -6.36 -10.72
N ASN A 206 -16.44 -6.54 -11.81
CA ASN A 206 -15.97 -6.60 -13.20
C ASN A 206 -16.84 -5.75 -14.14
N ASP A 207 -17.65 -4.86 -13.58
CA ASP A 207 -18.45 -3.94 -14.36
C ASP A 207 -17.56 -2.86 -15.01
N VAL A 208 -18.07 -2.29 -16.10
CA VAL A 208 -17.41 -1.20 -16.82
C VAL A 208 -18.34 -0.01 -16.84
N TYR A 209 -17.83 1.14 -16.42
CA TYR A 209 -18.55 2.41 -16.48
C TYR A 209 -17.78 3.40 -17.35
N ALA A 210 -18.53 4.21 -18.09
CA ALA A 210 -17.99 5.36 -18.80
C ALA A 210 -18.63 6.64 -18.25
N PHE A 211 -17.79 7.63 -17.94
CA PHE A 211 -18.24 8.99 -17.66
C PHE A 211 -17.95 9.86 -18.87
N ASN A 212 -18.99 10.48 -19.44
CA ASN A 212 -18.83 11.40 -20.55
C ASN A 212 -18.41 12.80 -20.02
N LEU A 213 -17.25 13.29 -20.47
CA LEU A 213 -16.68 14.57 -20.03
C LEU A 213 -17.42 15.81 -20.60
N ASP A 214 -18.32 15.62 -21.55
CA ASP A 214 -19.07 16.70 -22.22
C ASP A 214 -20.46 16.86 -21.63
N SER A 215 -21.17 15.75 -21.46
CA SER A 215 -22.53 15.72 -20.91
C SER A 215 -22.55 15.57 -19.39
N PHE A 216 -21.43 15.22 -18.76
CA PHE A 216 -21.32 14.93 -17.33
C PHE A 216 -22.28 13.81 -16.87
N THR A 217 -22.40 12.77 -17.70
CA THR A 217 -23.30 11.64 -17.45
C THR A 217 -22.54 10.32 -17.39
N TRP A 218 -22.93 9.47 -16.46
CA TRP A 218 -22.49 8.08 -16.40
C TRP A 218 -23.29 7.20 -17.36
N SER A 219 -22.60 6.21 -17.93
CA SER A 219 -23.21 5.09 -18.64
C SER A 219 -22.55 3.79 -18.20
N LYS A 220 -23.37 2.80 -17.83
CA LYS A 220 -22.90 1.44 -17.60
C LYS A 220 -22.70 0.77 -18.94
N LEU A 221 -21.46 0.42 -19.27
CA LEU A 221 -21.17 -0.27 -20.52
C LEU A 221 -21.50 -1.76 -20.38
N ALA A 222 -22.01 -2.35 -21.45
CA ALA A 222 -22.23 -3.79 -21.57
C ALA A 222 -21.42 -4.33 -22.75
N PRO A 223 -20.08 -4.48 -22.60
CA PRO A 223 -19.27 -4.95 -23.71
C PRO A 223 -19.63 -6.39 -24.07
N SER A 224 -19.66 -6.69 -25.37
CA SER A 224 -19.87 -8.05 -25.87
C SER A 224 -18.64 -8.93 -25.64
N GLY A 225 -18.80 -10.25 -25.66
CA GLY A 225 -17.71 -11.20 -25.46
C GLY A 225 -17.44 -11.53 -23.98
N ILE A 226 -16.42 -12.36 -23.74
CA ILE A 226 -16.04 -12.81 -22.41
C ILE A 226 -15.02 -11.82 -21.84
N GLY A 227 -15.46 -11.04 -20.85
CA GLY A 227 -14.60 -10.12 -20.12
C GLY A 227 -13.80 -10.79 -18.99
N PRO A 228 -12.86 -10.05 -18.39
CA PRO A 228 -12.15 -10.48 -17.20
C PRO A 228 -13.09 -10.81 -16.03
N ALA A 229 -12.67 -11.75 -15.19
CA ALA A 229 -13.33 -12.07 -13.92
C ALA A 229 -13.28 -10.87 -12.94
N PRO A 230 -14.20 -10.79 -11.96
CA PRO A 230 -14.16 -9.78 -10.90
C PRO A 230 -12.80 -9.70 -10.22
N ARG A 231 -12.28 -8.49 -10.05
CA ARG A 231 -10.91 -8.27 -9.55
C ARG A 231 -10.67 -6.86 -9.01
N SER A 232 -9.74 -6.76 -8.08
CA SER A 232 -9.16 -5.52 -7.55
C SER A 232 -7.66 -5.47 -7.86
N GLY A 233 -7.04 -4.29 -7.74
CA GLY A 233 -5.60 -4.09 -7.92
C GLY A 233 -5.11 -4.39 -9.34
N CYS A 234 -6.02 -4.45 -10.32
CA CYS A 234 -5.65 -4.64 -11.72
C CYS A 234 -5.13 -3.34 -12.32
N GLN A 235 -4.32 -3.44 -13.35
CA GLN A 235 -3.77 -2.28 -14.04
C GLN A 235 -4.43 -2.09 -15.41
N MET A 236 -4.63 -0.82 -15.78
CA MET A 236 -5.20 -0.43 -17.08
C MET A 236 -4.25 0.45 -17.86
N ALA A 237 -4.15 0.19 -19.15
CA ALA A 237 -3.40 1.02 -20.09
C ALA A 237 -4.28 1.36 -21.31
N THR A 238 -4.22 2.62 -21.75
CA THR A 238 -4.97 3.11 -22.91
C THR A 238 -4.08 3.21 -24.14
N SER A 239 -4.63 2.83 -25.29
CA SER A 239 -4.00 3.01 -26.60
C SER A 239 -4.46 4.33 -27.22
N PRO A 240 -3.67 4.95 -28.12
CA PRO A 240 -4.09 6.17 -28.83
C PRO A 240 -5.36 6.00 -29.65
N GLU A 241 -5.62 4.79 -30.16
CA GLU A 241 -6.82 4.45 -30.92
C GLU A 241 -8.07 4.35 -30.02
N GLY A 242 -7.88 4.43 -28.70
CA GLY A 242 -8.93 4.34 -27.69
C GLY A 242 -9.30 2.91 -27.30
N SER A 243 -8.37 1.96 -27.47
CA SER A 243 -8.52 0.62 -26.89
C SER A 243 -7.90 0.61 -25.49
N ILE A 244 -8.39 -0.28 -24.63
CA ILE A 244 -7.98 -0.34 -23.23
C ILE A 244 -7.58 -1.75 -22.88
N ILE A 245 -6.39 -1.90 -22.30
CA ILE A 245 -5.88 -3.18 -21.83
C ILE A 245 -6.05 -3.24 -20.33
N ILE A 246 -6.54 -4.37 -19.83
CA ILE A 246 -6.58 -4.72 -18.41
C ILE A 246 -5.61 -5.88 -18.21
N TYR A 247 -4.77 -5.77 -17.19
CA TYR A 247 -3.79 -6.77 -16.85
C TYR A 247 -3.75 -7.01 -15.34
N GLY A 248 -3.72 -8.28 -14.98
CA GLY A 248 -3.50 -8.74 -13.62
C GLY A 248 -4.64 -8.43 -12.65
N GLY A 249 -4.29 -8.22 -11.39
CA GLY A 249 -5.20 -8.02 -10.26
C GLY A 249 -5.37 -9.28 -9.41
N TYR A 250 -6.17 -9.18 -8.37
CA TYR A 250 -6.48 -10.28 -7.46
C TYR A 250 -7.97 -10.31 -7.15
N SER A 251 -8.46 -11.49 -6.78
CA SER A 251 -9.82 -11.65 -6.26
C SER A 251 -9.82 -12.72 -5.20
N LYS A 252 -10.41 -12.44 -4.05
CA LYS A 252 -10.62 -13.43 -2.99
C LYS A 252 -12.00 -14.06 -3.16
N GLN A 253 -12.07 -15.39 -3.19
CA GLN A 253 -13.33 -16.11 -3.06
C GLN A 253 -13.45 -16.55 -1.60
N VAL A 254 -14.42 -16.00 -0.88
CA VAL A 254 -14.73 -16.47 0.48
C VAL A 254 -15.57 -17.75 0.34
N GLY A 255 -14.92 -18.91 0.47
CA GLY A 255 -15.57 -20.20 0.71
C GLY A 255 -15.31 -20.66 2.15
N GLU A 256 -16.17 -21.52 2.70
CA GLU A 256 -16.31 -21.83 4.14
C GLU A 256 -15.03 -22.26 4.90
N ILE A 257 -13.89 -22.58 4.27
CA ILE A 257 -12.73 -23.16 4.99
C ILE A 257 -11.35 -22.60 4.61
N LEU A 258 -11.18 -21.80 3.54
CA LEU A 258 -9.83 -21.27 3.24
C LEU A 258 -9.85 -20.04 2.32
N CYS A 259 -9.10 -19.02 2.72
CA CYS A 259 -9.03 -17.70 2.08
C CYS A 259 -8.12 -17.64 0.83
N LYS A 260 -8.11 -18.66 -0.05
CA LYS A 260 -7.25 -18.64 -1.26
C LYS A 260 -7.92 -17.92 -2.43
N GLY A 261 -7.53 -16.69 -2.68
CA GLY A 261 -7.96 -15.91 -3.86
C GLY A 261 -7.03 -16.09 -5.06
N PRO A 262 -7.50 -16.41 -6.28
CA PRO A 262 -6.62 -16.44 -7.43
C PRO A 262 -6.06 -15.04 -7.74
N ARG A 263 -4.73 -14.97 -7.87
CA ARG A 263 -4.03 -13.87 -8.52
C ARG A 263 -4.21 -14.02 -10.03
N HIS A 264 -4.70 -12.97 -10.67
CA HIS A 264 -4.94 -12.93 -12.10
C HIS A 264 -3.65 -12.57 -12.83
N THR A 265 -3.33 -13.29 -13.91
CA THR A 265 -2.21 -12.96 -14.82
C THR A 265 -2.67 -12.85 -16.28
N ASP A 266 -3.98 -12.91 -16.49
CA ASP A 266 -4.60 -12.75 -17.79
C ASP A 266 -4.58 -11.28 -18.25
N MET A 267 -4.66 -11.12 -19.56
CA MET A 267 -4.71 -9.83 -20.22
C MET A 267 -5.94 -9.76 -21.12
N SER A 268 -6.73 -8.71 -20.95
CA SER A 268 -7.97 -8.48 -21.68
C SER A 268 -7.91 -7.14 -22.39
N LEU A 269 -8.42 -7.08 -23.61
CA LEU A 269 -8.54 -5.87 -24.42
C LEU A 269 -10.01 -5.50 -24.57
N LEU A 270 -10.34 -4.29 -24.15
CA LEU A 270 -11.60 -3.61 -24.36
C LEU A 270 -11.46 -2.67 -25.57
N LYS A 271 -12.25 -2.88 -26.62
CA LYS A 271 -12.21 -2.07 -27.84
C LYS A 271 -13.61 -1.58 -28.22
N THR A 272 -13.67 -0.44 -28.90
CA THR A 272 -14.90 0.06 -29.52
C THR A 272 -15.07 -0.55 -30.92
N GLU A 273 -16.20 -1.20 -31.18
CA GLU A 273 -16.59 -1.70 -32.51
C GLU A 273 -17.50 -0.67 -33.21
N GLY A 274 -17.07 -0.21 -34.39
CA GLY A 274 -17.86 0.71 -35.22
C GLY A 274 -17.76 2.18 -34.82
N ALA A 275 -16.54 2.70 -34.69
CA ALA A 275 -16.30 4.13 -34.50
C ALA A 275 -17.04 4.95 -35.59
N GLY A 276 -18.02 5.77 -35.18
CA GLY A 276 -18.81 6.62 -36.08
C GLY A 276 -20.30 6.26 -36.25
N LYS A 277 -20.86 5.32 -35.47
CA LYS A 277 -22.32 5.13 -35.35
C LYS A 277 -22.86 5.80 -34.08
N GLU A 278 -24.16 6.10 -34.05
CA GLU A 278 -24.85 6.78 -32.92
C GLU A 278 -24.70 6.05 -31.57
N GLU A 279 -24.37 4.75 -31.58
CA GLU A 279 -24.05 3.97 -30.37
C GLU A 279 -22.65 3.33 -30.49
N GLU A 280 -21.73 3.73 -29.60
CA GLU A 280 -20.43 3.07 -29.44
C GLU A 280 -20.63 1.70 -28.78
N LYS A 281 -20.44 0.62 -29.55
CA LYS A 281 -20.49 -0.74 -29.02
C LYS A 281 -19.11 -1.14 -28.52
N TRP A 282 -19.03 -1.67 -27.32
CA TRP A 282 -17.78 -2.16 -26.73
C TRP A 282 -17.70 -3.68 -26.84
N ALA A 283 -16.49 -4.21 -27.02
CA ALA A 283 -16.24 -5.64 -27.10
C ALA A 283 -14.97 -6.03 -26.35
N TRP A 284 -15.06 -7.14 -25.63
CA TRP A 284 -13.94 -7.82 -25.00
C TRP A 284 -13.24 -8.76 -25.96
N SER A 285 -11.92 -8.79 -25.86
CA SER A 285 -11.08 -9.79 -26.51
C SER A 285 -9.94 -10.20 -25.58
N ARG A 286 -9.61 -11.48 -25.55
CA ARG A 286 -8.49 -11.98 -24.75
C ARG A 286 -7.18 -11.74 -25.49
N LEU A 287 -6.18 -11.20 -24.80
CA LEU A 287 -4.84 -11.03 -25.32
C LEU A 287 -3.93 -12.14 -24.83
N ASN A 288 -3.15 -12.69 -25.76
CA ASN A 288 -2.08 -13.63 -25.47
C ASN A 288 -0.75 -12.98 -25.90
N PRO A 289 -0.13 -12.18 -25.02
CA PRO A 289 1.06 -11.46 -25.40
C PRO A 289 2.26 -12.40 -25.55
N SER A 290 3.12 -12.08 -26.52
CA SER A 290 4.39 -12.79 -26.76
C SER A 290 5.54 -12.18 -25.95
N GLY A 291 6.70 -12.81 -25.92
CA GLY A 291 7.90 -12.29 -25.23
C GLY A 291 8.03 -12.73 -23.77
N VAL A 292 8.89 -12.03 -23.03
CA VAL A 292 9.23 -12.35 -21.64
C VAL A 292 8.24 -11.63 -20.73
N LYS A 293 7.31 -12.39 -20.14
CA LYS A 293 6.26 -11.84 -19.28
C LYS A 293 6.79 -11.61 -17.86
N PRO A 294 6.26 -10.60 -17.13
CA PRO A 294 6.49 -10.49 -15.70
C PRO A 294 6.06 -11.75 -14.96
N THR A 295 6.73 -12.05 -13.85
CA THR A 295 6.27 -13.10 -12.92
C THR A 295 4.92 -12.72 -12.31
N PRO A 296 4.08 -13.69 -11.92
CA PRO A 296 2.80 -13.41 -11.25
C PRO A 296 3.03 -12.55 -10.00
N ARG A 297 2.37 -11.40 -9.90
CA ARG A 297 2.53 -10.46 -8.78
C ARG A 297 1.30 -9.56 -8.63
N SER A 298 1.09 -9.05 -7.43
CA SER A 298 0.07 -8.06 -7.04
C SER A 298 0.76 -6.73 -6.72
N GLY A 299 -0.03 -5.65 -6.55
CA GLY A 299 0.49 -4.34 -6.12
C GLY A 299 1.53 -3.70 -7.04
N PHE A 300 1.68 -4.18 -8.27
CA PHE A 300 2.56 -3.55 -9.26
C PHE A 300 1.86 -2.34 -9.87
N SER A 301 2.66 -1.35 -10.27
CA SER A 301 2.13 -0.10 -10.82
C SER A 301 2.40 0.03 -12.30
N VAL A 302 1.47 0.65 -13.03
CA VAL A 302 1.57 0.88 -14.47
C VAL A 302 1.50 2.34 -14.83
N ALA A 303 2.35 2.75 -15.77
CA ALA A 303 2.33 4.07 -16.39
C ALA A 303 2.42 3.96 -17.91
N ILE A 304 1.89 4.94 -18.62
CA ILE A 304 2.04 5.03 -20.08
C ILE A 304 3.36 5.73 -20.40
N GLY A 305 4.29 4.98 -21.00
CA GLY A 305 5.57 5.47 -21.45
C GLY A 305 5.53 6.05 -22.88
N PRO A 306 6.68 6.53 -23.38
CA PRO A 306 6.82 6.99 -24.76
C PRO A 306 6.46 5.92 -25.78
N ASN A 307 6.01 6.36 -26.96
CA ASN A 307 5.67 5.47 -28.08
C ASN A 307 4.56 4.45 -27.76
N ASN A 308 3.62 4.81 -26.88
CA ASN A 308 2.44 4.00 -26.53
C ASN A 308 2.80 2.62 -25.96
N ARG A 309 3.89 2.59 -25.18
CA ARG A 309 4.30 1.41 -24.44
C ARG A 309 3.84 1.57 -23.00
N SER A 310 3.14 0.59 -22.46
CA SER A 310 2.88 0.58 -21.03
C SER A 310 4.10 0.06 -20.30
N LEU A 311 4.47 0.75 -19.24
CA LEU A 311 5.53 0.37 -18.31
C LEU A 311 4.89 -0.23 -17.07
N LEU A 312 5.47 -1.33 -16.58
CA LEU A 312 5.16 -1.96 -15.30
C LEU A 312 6.39 -1.87 -14.42
N PHE A 313 6.21 -1.53 -13.15
CA PHE A 313 7.28 -1.47 -12.16
C PHE A 313 6.86 -2.14 -10.85
N GLY A 314 7.78 -2.95 -10.30
CA GLY A 314 7.70 -3.53 -8.97
C GLY A 314 6.55 -4.51 -8.76
N GLY A 315 5.97 -4.48 -7.56
CA GLY A 315 4.93 -5.39 -7.09
C GLY A 315 5.46 -6.40 -6.07
N VAL A 316 4.55 -7.24 -5.58
CA VAL A 316 4.82 -8.28 -4.57
C VAL A 316 4.26 -9.63 -5.03
N HIS A 317 4.98 -10.70 -4.71
CA HIS A 317 4.51 -12.07 -4.84
C HIS A 317 4.40 -12.71 -3.46
N ASP A 318 3.17 -12.78 -2.96
CA ASP A 318 2.90 -13.42 -1.67
C ASP A 318 2.92 -14.95 -1.81
N GLU A 319 3.78 -15.62 -1.06
CA GLU A 319 3.78 -17.07 -0.88
C GLU A 319 3.07 -17.38 0.45
N GLU A 320 1.91 -18.02 0.35
CA GLU A 320 1.13 -18.45 1.52
C GLU A 320 1.56 -19.87 1.92
N GLU A 321 2.37 -19.98 2.99
CA GLU A 321 2.59 -21.24 3.71
C GLU A 321 1.53 -21.41 4.83
N GLU A 322 1.46 -22.59 5.45
CA GLU A 322 0.36 -22.96 6.36
C GLU A 322 0.31 -22.11 7.65
N GLU A 323 1.43 -21.45 8.01
CA GLU A 323 1.59 -20.63 9.22
C GLU A 323 2.24 -19.25 8.96
N SER A 324 2.65 -18.92 7.74
CA SER A 324 3.26 -17.62 7.39
C SER A 324 2.92 -17.17 5.97
N ILE A 325 2.88 -15.86 5.75
CA ILE A 325 2.79 -15.25 4.41
C ILE A 325 4.07 -14.45 4.21
N GLU A 326 4.90 -14.88 3.26
CA GLU A 326 6.11 -14.15 2.89
C GLU A 326 5.91 -13.44 1.54
N GLY A 327 6.18 -12.13 1.51
CA GLY A 327 6.05 -11.31 0.30
C GLY A 327 7.39 -11.15 -0.41
N ASP A 328 7.56 -11.75 -1.59
CA ASP A 328 8.71 -11.48 -2.46
C ASP A 328 8.45 -10.17 -3.23
N PHE A 329 9.10 -9.07 -2.82
CA PHE A 329 8.99 -7.77 -3.48
C PHE A 329 9.93 -7.66 -4.70
N PHE A 330 9.52 -6.87 -5.70
CA PHE A 330 10.32 -6.64 -6.92
C PHE A 330 10.60 -5.15 -7.17
N ASN A 331 11.69 -4.86 -7.89
CA ASN A 331 12.07 -3.53 -8.38
C ASN A 331 12.32 -3.49 -9.91
N ASP A 332 11.93 -4.54 -10.63
CA ASP A 332 12.16 -4.67 -12.06
C ASP A 332 11.20 -3.78 -12.88
N ILE A 333 11.65 -3.42 -14.10
CA ILE A 333 10.85 -2.71 -15.09
C ILE A 333 10.50 -3.67 -16.22
N TYR A 334 9.23 -3.71 -16.60
CA TYR A 334 8.77 -4.35 -17.83
C TYR A 334 8.09 -3.36 -18.74
N PHE A 335 8.29 -3.54 -20.04
CA PHE A 335 7.58 -2.81 -21.06
C PHE A 335 6.68 -3.75 -21.84
N TYR A 336 5.50 -3.25 -22.16
CA TYR A 336 4.56 -3.89 -23.04
C TYR A 336 4.26 -2.99 -24.24
N ASP A 337 4.54 -3.52 -25.44
CA ASP A 337 4.25 -2.87 -26.70
C ASP A 337 2.83 -3.27 -27.14
N MET A 338 1.88 -2.33 -27.04
CA MET A 338 0.47 -2.56 -27.39
C MET A 338 0.28 -2.84 -28.88
N GLY A 339 1.14 -2.28 -29.75
CA GLY A 339 1.04 -2.48 -31.20
C GLY A 339 1.54 -3.85 -31.64
N LYS A 340 2.58 -4.37 -30.98
CA LYS A 340 3.16 -5.69 -31.26
C LYS A 340 2.61 -6.81 -30.38
N ASN A 341 1.80 -6.47 -29.37
CA ASN A 341 1.31 -7.38 -28.35
C ASN A 341 2.46 -8.23 -27.74
N ARG A 342 3.50 -7.55 -27.23
CA ARG A 342 4.73 -8.18 -26.78
C ARG A 342 5.30 -7.54 -25.51
N TRP A 343 5.70 -8.39 -24.56
CA TRP A 343 6.45 -8.00 -23.36
C TRP A 343 7.97 -8.09 -23.57
N PHE A 344 8.69 -7.17 -22.91
CA PHE A 344 10.14 -7.20 -22.83
C PHE A 344 10.63 -6.56 -21.52
N PRO A 345 11.71 -7.09 -20.90
CA PRO A 345 12.29 -6.52 -19.70
C PRO A 345 13.02 -5.22 -20.03
N GLY A 346 12.90 -4.24 -19.14
CA GLY A 346 13.59 -2.96 -19.18
C GLY A 346 14.90 -3.01 -18.41
N GLN A 347 15.94 -3.58 -19.01
CA GLN A 347 17.27 -3.63 -18.38
C GLN A 347 18.02 -2.32 -18.57
N LEU A 348 18.74 -1.89 -17.54
CA LEU A 348 19.67 -0.78 -17.63
C LEU A 348 20.80 -1.14 -18.60
N LYS A 349 21.12 -0.21 -19.50
CA LYS A 349 22.30 -0.29 -20.35
C LYS A 349 23.51 -0.03 -19.46
N GLY A 350 24.20 -1.10 -19.07
CA GLY A 350 25.44 -0.99 -18.31
C GLY A 350 26.45 -0.03 -18.99
N PRO A 351 27.40 0.53 -18.23
CA PRO A 351 28.39 1.45 -18.77
C PRO A 351 29.08 0.76 -19.96
N LYS A 352 29.07 1.45 -21.12
CA LYS A 352 29.73 0.94 -22.33
C LYS A 352 31.22 0.80 -22.02
N SER A 353 31.67 -0.39 -21.66
CA SER A 353 33.08 -0.70 -21.72
C SER A 353 33.49 -0.52 -23.18
N GLU A 354 34.38 0.44 -23.44
CA GLU A 354 35.00 0.57 -24.73
C GLU A 354 35.67 -0.77 -25.04
N LYS A 355 35.00 -1.61 -25.84
CA LYS A 355 35.64 -2.77 -26.44
C LYS A 355 36.77 -2.22 -27.30
N ARG A 356 37.98 -2.14 -26.71
CA ARG A 356 39.24 -1.97 -27.44
C ARG A 356 39.18 -2.96 -28.57
N LYS A 357 39.05 -2.46 -29.79
CA LYS A 357 39.20 -3.25 -31.02
C LYS A 357 40.54 -3.96 -30.90
N ARG A 358 40.53 -5.23 -30.52
CA ARG A 358 41.70 -6.11 -30.69
C ARG A 358 41.93 -6.19 -32.19
N ARG A 359 42.94 -5.43 -32.65
CA ARG A 359 43.51 -5.52 -33.99
C ARG A 359 43.83 -7.00 -34.25
N ARG A 360 43.24 -7.56 -35.31
CA ARG A 360 43.58 -8.88 -35.85
C ARG A 360 45.08 -8.93 -36.13
N GLY A 361 45.82 -9.69 -35.32
CA GLY A 361 47.11 -10.26 -35.67
C GLY A 361 46.88 -11.56 -36.44
N ARG A 362 47.63 -11.74 -37.52
CA ARG A 362 47.58 -12.83 -38.50
C ARG A 362 48.60 -13.91 -38.11
N GLN A 363 48.34 -15.16 -38.57
CA GLN A 363 49.16 -16.41 -38.55
C GLN A 363 48.73 -17.42 -37.48
N ALA A 364 48.63 -18.74 -37.74
CA ALA A 364 48.81 -19.57 -38.93
C ALA A 364 48.07 -20.91 -38.70
N GLU A 365 47.78 -21.63 -39.79
CA GLU A 365 47.14 -22.95 -39.82
C GLU A 365 47.97 -24.06 -39.18
N ALA A 366 47.28 -25.01 -38.54
CA ALA A 366 47.66 -26.44 -38.52
C ALA A 366 46.39 -27.28 -38.32
N GLU A 367 46.15 -28.20 -39.26
CA GLU A 367 45.08 -29.19 -39.27
C GLU A 367 45.39 -30.40 -38.38
N GLY A 368 44.34 -31.09 -37.90
CA GLY A 368 44.43 -32.44 -37.36
C GLY A 368 43.19 -32.90 -36.54
N ALA A 369 42.34 -33.71 -37.18
CA ALA A 369 41.44 -34.80 -36.71
C ALA A 369 41.36 -35.11 -35.18
N GLU A 370 40.26 -35.56 -34.56
CA GLU A 370 39.16 -36.44 -34.98
C GLU A 370 37.99 -36.35 -33.95
N ASP A 371 36.79 -36.80 -34.36
CA ASP A 371 35.50 -36.79 -33.65
C ASP A 371 35.43 -37.71 -32.40
N GLU A 372 34.71 -37.28 -31.36
CA GLU A 372 33.84 -38.17 -30.55
C GLU A 372 32.56 -37.43 -30.12
N GLU A 373 31.41 -38.09 -30.35
CA GLU A 373 30.05 -37.65 -30.01
C GLU A 373 29.81 -37.65 -28.49
N MET A 374 29.13 -36.62 -27.96
CA MET A 374 28.45 -36.74 -26.67
C MET A 374 27.13 -35.94 -26.65
N GLU A 375 26.12 -36.58 -26.07
CA GLU A 375 24.69 -36.29 -26.10
C GLU A 375 24.29 -34.84 -25.75
N LYS A 376 23.28 -34.32 -26.46
CA LYS A 376 22.56 -33.10 -26.09
C LYS A 376 21.66 -33.37 -24.89
N GLN A 377 21.96 -32.76 -23.74
CA GLN A 377 21.00 -32.59 -22.63
C GLN A 377 20.52 -31.14 -22.52
N HIS A 378 19.29 -31.01 -22.02
CA HIS A 378 18.42 -29.82 -21.98
C HIS A 378 19.01 -28.57 -21.27
N PRO A 379 18.55 -27.35 -21.60
CA PRO A 379 18.93 -26.15 -20.87
C PRO A 379 18.26 -26.12 -19.48
N GLN A 380 19.08 -25.97 -18.44
CA GLN A 380 18.69 -25.73 -17.06
C GLN A 380 18.09 -24.32 -16.87
N GLY A 381 17.19 -24.19 -15.90
CA GLY A 381 16.45 -22.97 -15.57
C GLY A 381 17.31 -21.86 -14.95
N PRO A 382 16.70 -20.69 -14.63
CA PRO A 382 17.42 -19.55 -14.07
C PRO A 382 18.05 -19.89 -12.72
N VAL A 383 19.26 -19.39 -12.47
CA VAL A 383 19.99 -19.56 -11.20
C VAL A 383 19.62 -18.41 -10.27
N GLU A 384 19.14 -18.77 -9.08
CA GLU A 384 18.83 -17.84 -8.00
C GLU A 384 20.11 -17.56 -7.22
N ILE A 385 20.47 -16.27 -7.07
CA ILE A 385 21.51 -15.87 -6.12
C ILE A 385 20.81 -15.25 -4.94
N VAL A 386 20.87 -15.94 -3.81
CA VAL A 386 20.45 -15.43 -2.51
C VAL A 386 21.61 -14.60 -1.96
N LYS A 387 21.40 -13.28 -1.80
CA LYS A 387 22.29 -12.45 -0.99
C LYS A 387 21.70 -12.34 0.39
N GLU A 388 22.41 -12.92 1.36
CA GLU A 388 22.16 -12.72 2.77
C GLU A 388 22.91 -11.46 3.23
N VAL A 389 22.19 -10.48 3.76
CA VAL A 389 22.78 -9.31 4.43
C VAL A 389 22.37 -9.38 5.89
N VAL A 390 23.35 -9.52 6.78
CA VAL A 390 23.10 -9.62 8.23
C VAL A 390 23.08 -8.23 8.84
N ALA A 391 21.98 -7.87 9.50
CA ALA A 391 21.86 -6.64 10.28
C ALA A 391 22.53 -6.79 11.66
N GLU A 392 22.86 -5.66 12.32
CA GLU A 392 23.55 -5.65 13.62
C GLU A 392 22.72 -6.23 14.79
N ASP A 393 21.43 -6.47 14.60
CA ASP A 393 20.54 -7.16 15.56
C ASP A 393 20.48 -8.69 15.35
N GLY A 394 21.24 -9.23 14.38
CA GLY A 394 21.25 -10.64 14.03
C GLY A 394 20.18 -11.05 13.02
N THR A 395 19.36 -10.11 12.52
CA THR A 395 18.35 -10.39 11.49
C THR A 395 19.02 -10.58 10.13
N VAL A 396 18.76 -11.72 9.49
CA VAL A 396 19.26 -12.05 8.14
C VAL A 396 18.27 -11.51 7.11
N MET A 397 18.69 -10.55 6.29
CA MET A 397 17.94 -10.07 5.14
C MET A 397 18.21 -10.98 3.94
N THR A 398 17.16 -11.60 3.40
CA THR A 398 17.26 -12.46 2.20
C THR A 398 16.84 -11.68 0.97
N ILE A 399 17.79 -11.25 0.15
CA ILE A 399 17.52 -10.58 -1.12
C ILE A 399 17.69 -11.59 -2.25
N LYS A 400 16.58 -12.03 -2.85
CA LYS A 400 16.58 -12.93 -4.01
C LYS A 400 16.81 -12.13 -5.30
N GLN A 401 17.97 -12.28 -5.92
CA GLN A 401 18.28 -11.70 -7.23
C GLN A 401 18.32 -12.80 -8.30
N VAL A 402 17.45 -12.72 -9.31
CA VAL A 402 17.42 -13.70 -10.42
C VAL A 402 18.22 -13.16 -11.60
N ILE A 403 19.35 -13.79 -11.92
CA ILE A 403 20.19 -13.47 -13.10
C ILE A 403 20.15 -14.66 -14.08
N SER A 404 19.92 -14.39 -15.36
CA SER A 404 20.02 -15.39 -16.43
C SER A 404 21.48 -15.50 -16.92
N GLY A 405 22.14 -16.64 -16.67
CA GLY A 405 23.56 -16.89 -17.04
C GLY A 405 23.80 -17.27 -18.52
N PRO A 406 25.04 -17.66 -18.94
CA PRO A 406 26.19 -18.07 -18.11
C PRO A 406 27.57 -17.47 -18.47
N ALA A 407 28.55 -17.60 -17.56
CA ALA A 407 29.98 -17.77 -17.88
C ALA A 407 30.69 -18.54 -16.76
N GLU A 408 31.62 -19.41 -17.18
CA GLU A 408 32.28 -20.50 -16.49
C GLU A 408 33.09 -20.13 -15.23
N GLU A 409 33.01 -20.98 -14.22
CA GLU A 409 33.88 -20.99 -13.05
C GLU A 409 35.31 -21.41 -13.44
N LYS A 410 36.30 -20.63 -12.99
CA LYS A 410 37.65 -21.11 -12.77
C LYS A 410 37.97 -20.94 -11.29
N GLU A 411 38.21 -22.06 -10.63
CA GLU A 411 38.86 -22.11 -9.33
C GLU A 411 40.25 -21.46 -9.42
N THR A 412 40.53 -20.52 -8.51
CA THR A 412 41.89 -20.30 -8.00
C THR A 412 41.84 -19.77 -6.58
N SER A 413 42.69 -20.40 -5.78
CA SER A 413 43.00 -20.29 -4.34
C SER A 413 43.17 -18.89 -3.75
N GLU A 414 42.91 -18.86 -2.44
CA GLU A 414 43.24 -17.83 -1.44
C GLU A 414 44.60 -17.15 -1.61
N SER A 415 44.58 -15.82 -1.64
CA SER A 415 45.66 -14.98 -1.13
C SER A 415 45.09 -13.63 -0.71
N GLU A 416 45.20 -13.34 0.58
CA GLU A 416 44.96 -12.03 1.19
C GLU A 416 45.93 -11.00 0.58
N GLU A 417 45.41 -9.98 -0.10
CA GLU A 417 46.12 -8.72 -0.29
C GLU A 417 45.13 -7.56 -0.07
N GLU A 418 45.38 -6.81 1.00
CA GLU A 418 44.83 -5.47 1.20
C GLU A 418 45.24 -4.60 0.00
N GLY A 419 44.26 -4.12 -0.75
CA GLY A 419 44.44 -3.19 -1.86
C GLY A 419 43.23 -2.28 -1.95
N GLU A 420 43.50 -0.98 -1.84
CA GLU A 420 42.55 0.12 -1.94
C GLU A 420 41.55 -0.08 -3.11
N ASP A 421 40.33 -0.50 -2.79
CA ASP A 421 39.28 -0.60 -3.80
C ASP A 421 38.68 0.79 -4.02
N GLY A 422 39.14 1.43 -5.09
CA GLY A 422 38.58 2.67 -5.59
C GLY A 422 37.09 2.50 -5.85
N ALA A 423 36.29 3.45 -5.34
CA ALA A 423 34.86 3.53 -5.48
C ALA A 423 34.33 3.19 -6.90
N LEU A 424 34.01 1.92 -7.12
CA LEU A 424 33.03 1.51 -8.12
C LEU A 424 31.68 2.01 -7.60
N GLY A 425 31.23 3.14 -8.13
CA GLY A 425 29.98 3.78 -7.73
C GLY A 425 28.85 2.78 -7.65
N GLN A 426 28.31 2.58 -6.44
CA GLN A 426 27.14 1.76 -6.19
C GLN A 426 26.04 2.21 -7.16
N GLN A 427 25.58 1.32 -8.04
CA GLN A 427 24.44 1.62 -8.90
C GLN A 427 23.24 1.82 -7.99
N VAL A 428 22.80 3.07 -7.85
CA VAL A 428 21.69 3.42 -6.97
C VAL A 428 20.41 3.04 -7.68
N GLU A 429 19.72 2.00 -7.22
CA GLU A 429 18.42 1.56 -7.75
C GLU A 429 17.35 1.67 -6.65
N PRO A 430 16.08 1.90 -7.01
CA PRO A 430 15.01 1.85 -6.03
C PRO A 430 14.93 0.43 -5.43
N CYS A 431 14.73 0.38 -4.10
CA CYS A 431 14.49 -0.90 -3.43
C CYS A 431 13.22 -1.59 -3.97
N PRO A 432 13.14 -2.92 -3.87
CA PRO A 432 11.92 -3.68 -4.14
C PRO A 432 10.73 -3.12 -3.37
N ARG A 433 9.58 -2.97 -4.04
CA ARG A 433 8.40 -2.33 -3.45
C ARG A 433 7.10 -2.65 -4.20
N SER A 434 6.00 -2.61 -3.46
CA SER A 434 4.63 -2.64 -4.00
C SER A 434 3.93 -1.28 -3.82
N ASN A 435 2.83 -1.09 -4.55
CA ASN A 435 1.94 0.07 -4.47
C ASN A 435 2.63 1.43 -4.63
N ALA A 436 3.75 1.45 -5.38
CA ALA A 436 4.49 2.67 -5.68
C ALA A 436 3.70 3.56 -6.65
N MET A 437 3.80 4.87 -6.50
CA MET A 437 3.10 5.79 -7.38
C MET A 437 3.99 6.19 -8.56
N LEU A 438 3.47 6.02 -9.78
CA LEU A 438 4.23 6.24 -11.02
C LEU A 438 3.66 7.40 -11.83
N ALA A 439 4.55 8.22 -12.37
CA ALA A 439 4.19 9.20 -13.40
C ALA A 439 5.28 9.27 -14.47
N VAL A 440 4.86 9.48 -15.72
CA VAL A 440 5.79 9.71 -16.83
C VAL A 440 5.58 11.11 -17.37
N LYS A 441 6.67 11.89 -17.45
CA LYS A 441 6.67 13.22 -18.06
C LYS A 441 7.92 13.36 -18.94
N HIS A 442 7.73 13.79 -20.18
CA HIS A 442 8.82 13.97 -21.17
C HIS A 442 9.72 12.75 -21.38
N GLY A 443 9.15 11.54 -21.23
CA GLY A 443 9.89 10.28 -21.34
C GLY A 443 10.79 9.96 -20.16
N VAL A 444 10.67 10.69 -19.06
CA VAL A 444 11.26 10.34 -17.77
C VAL A 444 10.16 9.71 -16.91
N LEU A 445 10.44 8.53 -16.36
CA LEU A 445 9.62 7.89 -15.33
C LEU A 445 10.02 8.45 -13.97
N TYR A 446 9.02 8.73 -13.14
CA TYR A 446 9.16 9.09 -11.75
C TYR A 446 8.46 8.04 -10.89
N VAL A 447 9.15 7.58 -9.85
CA VAL A 447 8.67 6.58 -8.89
C VAL A 447 8.70 7.22 -7.51
N TYR A 448 7.55 7.31 -6.86
CA TYR A 448 7.43 7.89 -5.52
C TYR A 448 6.77 6.91 -4.55
N GLY A 449 7.36 6.77 -3.36
CA GLY A 449 6.81 6.01 -2.25
C GLY A 449 6.57 4.53 -2.57
N GLY A 450 5.49 4.00 -2.01
CA GLY A 450 5.18 2.56 -1.98
C GLY A 450 5.54 1.93 -0.64
N MET A 451 5.58 0.61 -0.59
CA MET A 451 5.88 -0.13 0.63
C MET A 451 6.68 -1.40 0.36
N PHE A 452 7.30 -1.92 1.41
CA PHE A 452 7.83 -3.28 1.48
C PHE A 452 7.66 -3.81 2.91
N GLU A 453 7.79 -5.12 3.09
CA GLU A 453 7.64 -5.79 4.39
C GLU A 453 8.90 -6.58 4.73
N VAL A 454 9.22 -6.63 6.02
CA VAL A 454 10.29 -7.46 6.59
C VAL A 454 9.77 -8.06 7.89
N GLY A 455 9.54 -9.37 7.90
CA GLY A 455 8.79 -10.03 8.98
C GLY A 455 7.39 -9.42 9.08
N ASP A 456 6.95 -9.11 10.30
CA ASP A 456 5.63 -8.50 10.56
C ASP A 456 5.63 -6.97 10.38
N ARG A 457 6.78 -6.38 10.03
CA ARG A 457 6.94 -4.92 9.94
C ARG A 457 6.75 -4.42 8.51
N GLN A 458 5.80 -3.50 8.35
CA GLN A 458 5.57 -2.76 7.11
C GLN A 458 6.39 -1.45 7.09
N PHE A 459 7.16 -1.24 6.02
CA PHE A 459 7.87 0.01 5.78
C PHE A 459 7.19 0.78 4.65
N THR A 460 6.87 2.05 4.92
CA THR A 460 6.26 2.93 3.92
C THR A 460 7.31 3.94 3.46
N LEU A 461 7.41 4.13 2.15
CA LEU A 461 8.48 4.91 1.54
C LEU A 461 8.04 6.35 1.23
N SER A 462 9.00 7.28 1.26
CA SER A 462 8.85 8.70 0.83
C SER A 462 9.93 9.14 -0.18
N ASP A 463 10.70 8.18 -0.68
CA ASP A 463 11.74 8.41 -1.67
C ASP A 463 11.17 8.76 -3.05
N LEU A 464 11.97 9.45 -3.86
CA LEU A 464 11.63 9.83 -5.23
C LEU A 464 12.79 9.50 -6.15
N TYR A 465 12.54 8.62 -7.12
CA TYR A 465 13.49 8.27 -8.16
C TYR A 465 13.01 8.73 -9.52
N SER A 466 13.96 8.95 -10.43
CA SER A 466 13.66 9.18 -11.84
C SER A 466 14.60 8.42 -12.77
N ILE A 467 14.08 8.00 -13.93
CA ILE A 467 14.86 7.33 -14.97
C ILE A 467 14.40 7.77 -16.36
N ASP A 468 15.35 8.08 -17.23
CA ASP A 468 15.08 8.39 -18.64
C ASP A 468 14.80 7.10 -19.43
N LEU A 469 13.56 6.95 -19.91
CA LEU A 469 13.08 5.74 -20.59
C LEU A 469 13.66 5.56 -22.00
N HIS A 470 14.28 6.60 -22.58
CA HIS A 470 14.96 6.48 -23.87
C HIS A 470 16.40 5.97 -23.70
N LYS A 471 17.08 6.49 -22.68
CA LYS A 471 18.46 6.13 -22.38
C LYS A 471 18.54 4.82 -21.63
N MET A 472 17.75 4.67 -20.56
CA MET A 472 17.79 3.54 -19.62
C MET A 472 19.22 3.27 -19.14
N GLU A 473 19.94 4.30 -18.70
CA GLU A 473 21.37 4.20 -18.32
C GLU A 473 21.54 4.15 -16.80
N GLU A 474 20.95 5.10 -16.10
CA GLU A 474 21.06 5.25 -14.64
C GLU A 474 19.74 5.74 -14.04
N TRP A 475 19.49 5.35 -12.79
CA TRP A 475 18.49 5.99 -11.95
C TRP A 475 19.08 7.24 -11.30
N LYS A 476 18.24 8.26 -11.16
CA LYS A 476 18.56 9.49 -10.46
C LYS A 476 17.72 9.57 -9.20
N VAL A 477 18.39 9.69 -8.07
CA VAL A 477 17.73 9.93 -6.79
C VAL A 477 17.42 11.41 -6.66
N LEU A 478 16.15 11.73 -6.45
CA LEU A 478 15.67 13.10 -6.25
C LEU A 478 15.35 13.36 -4.79
N VAL A 479 14.82 12.34 -4.10
CA VAL A 479 14.61 12.34 -2.65
C VAL A 479 15.14 11.01 -2.12
N GLU A 480 16.11 11.10 -1.22
CA GLU A 480 16.59 9.97 -0.44
C GLU A 480 15.75 9.82 0.82
N MET A 481 15.51 8.57 1.22
CA MET A 481 14.88 8.23 2.49
C MET A 481 15.68 7.08 3.09
N ASP A 482 15.97 7.18 4.39
CA ASP A 482 16.46 6.04 5.16
C ASP A 482 15.25 5.30 5.76
N PRO A 483 14.97 4.05 5.35
CA PRO A 483 13.90 3.24 5.93
C PRO A 483 14.06 3.03 7.44
N LYS A 484 15.29 3.08 7.96
CA LYS A 484 15.57 2.89 9.39
C LYS A 484 15.09 4.04 10.26
N ALA A 485 14.93 5.23 9.69
CA ALA A 485 14.45 6.40 10.39
C ALA A 485 12.93 6.38 10.65
N GLN A 486 12.21 5.40 10.12
CA GLN A 486 10.77 5.30 10.31
C GLN A 486 10.46 4.75 11.71
N GLU A 487 9.61 5.47 12.46
CA GLU A 487 9.10 5.00 13.75
C GLU A 487 8.12 3.84 13.53
N TRP A 488 8.27 2.78 14.33
CA TRP A 488 7.37 1.65 14.39
C TRP A 488 6.94 1.43 15.83
N LEU A 489 5.64 1.43 16.06
CA LEU A 489 5.07 1.16 17.36
C LEU A 489 4.71 -0.32 17.41
N GLU A 490 5.31 -1.06 18.33
CA GLU A 490 4.95 -2.46 18.56
C GLU A 490 3.49 -2.56 19.02
N GLU A 491 2.78 -3.58 18.52
CA GLU A 491 1.47 -3.93 19.07
C GLU A 491 1.68 -4.40 20.50
N SER A 492 1.43 -3.53 21.48
CA SER A 492 1.25 -4.00 22.86
C SER A 492 0.03 -4.91 22.83
N GLU A 493 0.21 -6.20 23.15
CA GLU A 493 -0.86 -7.20 23.26
C GLU A 493 -2.08 -6.58 23.95
N SER A 494 -3.06 -6.16 23.15
CA SER A 494 -4.26 -5.54 23.67
C SER A 494 -5.08 -6.66 24.29
N ASP A 495 -5.15 -6.68 25.61
CA ASP A 495 -6.02 -7.55 26.42
C ASP A 495 -7.33 -7.79 25.67
N GLU A 496 -7.55 -9.03 25.23
CA GLU A 496 -8.80 -9.49 24.66
C GLU A 496 -9.93 -9.10 25.63
N GLU A 497 -10.92 -8.33 25.14
CA GLU A 497 -12.13 -8.02 25.90
C GLU A 497 -12.86 -9.35 26.21
N ASP A 498 -12.63 -9.87 27.43
CA ASP A 498 -13.35 -11.00 27.99
C ASP A 498 -14.84 -10.61 28.11
N ASP A 499 -15.63 -11.10 27.16
CA ASP A 499 -17.09 -11.01 27.06
C ASP A 499 -17.73 -11.87 28.20
N GLY A 500 -17.50 -11.48 29.44
CA GLY A 500 -17.98 -12.11 30.66
C GLY A 500 -19.42 -11.72 30.98
N VAL A 501 -20.37 -12.57 30.58
CA VAL A 501 -21.79 -12.49 30.94
C VAL A 501 -21.96 -12.71 32.45
N GLU A 502 -22.26 -11.66 33.22
CA GLU A 502 -22.88 -11.80 34.55
C GLU A 502 -24.23 -11.08 34.60
N GLY A 503 -25.20 -11.77 35.21
CA GLY A 503 -26.60 -11.37 35.26
C GLY A 503 -26.97 -10.54 36.49
N ALA A 504 -28.10 -9.85 36.34
CA ALA A 504 -29.08 -9.41 37.34
C ALA A 504 -28.57 -8.89 38.71
N GLU A 505 -28.84 -7.62 39.01
CA GLU A 505 -29.99 -7.19 39.84
C GLU A 505 -30.04 -5.66 39.90
N GLY A 506 -31.24 -5.11 40.17
CA GLY A 506 -31.53 -3.67 40.07
C GLY A 506 -31.12 -2.84 41.28
N GLY A 507 -31.27 -1.51 41.13
CA GLY A 507 -31.14 -0.54 42.21
C GLY A 507 -31.11 0.87 41.63
N GLU A 508 -32.11 1.67 41.99
CA GLU A 508 -32.35 3.06 41.59
C GLU A 508 -31.48 4.08 42.35
N GLU A 509 -31.17 5.17 41.65
CA GLU A 509 -31.10 6.60 42.08
C GLU A 509 -29.94 7.23 42.89
N GLU A 510 -29.77 8.54 42.56
CA GLU A 510 -29.10 9.70 43.20
C GLU A 510 -27.59 9.93 42.88
N GLU A 511 -27.19 10.90 42.03
CA GLU A 511 -27.12 12.38 42.19
C GLU A 511 -26.18 12.85 43.32
N GLU A 512 -25.00 13.40 42.97
CA GLU A 512 -24.59 14.81 43.20
C GLU A 512 -23.06 15.03 43.13
N SER A 513 -22.67 15.99 42.28
CA SER A 513 -21.76 17.12 42.51
C SER A 513 -20.63 17.05 43.55
N SER A 514 -19.39 17.33 43.12
CA SER A 514 -18.60 18.45 43.65
C SER A 514 -17.30 18.68 42.87
N GLU A 515 -17.13 19.91 42.40
CA GLU A 515 -15.86 20.54 42.01
C GLU A 515 -15.04 20.81 43.28
N GLU A 516 -13.71 20.70 43.24
CA GLU A 516 -12.78 21.68 43.84
C GLU A 516 -11.37 21.54 43.21
N GLU A 517 -10.77 22.70 42.96
CA GLU A 517 -9.43 22.93 42.42
C GLU A 517 -8.33 22.63 43.45
N SER A 518 -7.10 22.35 42.99
CA SER A 518 -5.88 22.93 43.60
C SER A 518 -4.66 22.73 42.69
N GLU A 519 -4.01 23.86 42.42
CA GLU A 519 -2.63 24.00 41.99
C GLU A 519 -1.69 23.43 43.08
N ASP A 520 -0.57 22.80 42.71
CA ASP A 520 0.78 23.20 43.17
C ASP A 520 1.89 22.14 42.91
N GLU A 521 2.98 22.69 42.37
CA GLU A 521 4.40 22.35 42.57
C GLU A 521 5.00 21.03 42.04
N GLU A 522 5.72 21.17 40.92
CA GLU A 522 6.88 20.35 40.55
C GLU A 522 7.96 20.42 41.64
N GLY A 523 7.95 19.45 42.56
CA GLY A 523 9.06 19.13 43.43
C GLY A 523 9.46 17.68 43.22
N GLU A 524 10.73 17.40 42.91
CA GLU A 524 11.27 16.04 42.89
C GLU A 524 11.09 15.39 44.29
N GLU A 525 10.02 14.62 44.48
CA GLU A 525 9.78 13.87 45.71
C GLU A 525 10.83 12.75 45.83
N GLN A 526 11.87 12.99 46.64
CA GLN A 526 12.88 11.98 46.97
C GLN A 526 12.23 10.76 47.63
N HIS A 527 12.46 9.59 47.03
CA HIS A 527 11.97 8.32 47.56
C HIS A 527 12.55 8.02 48.97
N PRO A 528 11.77 7.38 49.87
CA PRO A 528 12.26 7.00 51.20
C PRO A 528 13.48 6.07 51.12
N SER A 529 14.59 6.46 51.74
CA SER A 529 15.82 5.65 51.74
C SER A 529 15.69 4.37 52.60
N VAL A 530 16.44 3.34 52.19
CA VAL A 530 16.59 2.07 52.92
C VAL A 530 17.54 2.28 54.10
N GLN A 531 17.16 1.84 55.30
CA GLN A 531 18.05 1.94 56.47
C GLN A 531 19.08 0.80 56.49
N PRO A 532 20.28 1.03 57.08
CA PRO A 532 21.29 -0.03 57.20
C PRO A 532 20.74 -1.23 57.99
N ASP A 533 20.91 -2.44 57.45
CA ASP A 533 20.41 -3.72 57.99
C ASP A 533 18.88 -3.89 58.04
N GLU A 534 18.09 -3.02 57.41
CA GLU A 534 16.63 -3.16 57.26
C GLU A 534 16.31 -4.28 56.28
N LYS A 535 15.44 -5.22 56.64
CA LYS A 535 14.98 -6.26 55.71
C LYS A 535 13.86 -5.70 54.83
N HIS A 536 13.74 -6.21 53.60
CA HIS A 536 12.69 -5.82 52.65
C HIS A 536 11.27 -5.81 53.24
N ALA A 537 10.94 -6.78 54.10
CA ALA A 537 9.62 -6.84 54.74
C ALA A 537 9.35 -5.64 55.68
N ASP A 538 10.39 -5.19 56.39
CA ASP A 538 10.30 -4.06 57.32
C ASP A 538 10.29 -2.72 56.56
N TYR A 539 11.08 -2.63 55.49
CA TYR A 539 11.07 -1.48 54.56
C TYR A 539 9.71 -1.31 53.87
N LEU A 540 9.14 -2.41 53.34
CA LEU A 540 7.83 -2.39 52.69
C LEU A 540 6.75 -1.95 53.68
N ALA A 541 6.70 -2.52 54.88
CA ALA A 541 5.70 -2.16 55.89
C ALA A 541 5.76 -0.68 56.29
N ARG A 542 6.96 -0.08 56.31
CA ARG A 542 7.17 1.34 56.64
C ARG A 542 6.82 2.27 55.48
N THR A 543 7.04 1.85 54.24
CA THR A 543 6.93 2.72 53.04
C THR A 543 5.72 2.43 52.17
N GLU A 544 4.90 1.43 52.51
CA GLU A 544 3.76 0.96 51.73
C GLU A 544 2.80 2.09 51.33
N GLN A 545 2.42 2.97 52.26
CA GLN A 545 1.49 4.07 51.97
C GLN A 545 2.07 5.09 50.97
N TYR A 546 3.38 5.31 51.01
CA TYR A 546 4.07 6.19 50.06
C TYR A 546 4.04 5.58 48.66
N TRP A 547 4.41 4.31 48.53
CA TRP A 547 4.42 3.61 47.24
C TRP A 547 3.01 3.42 46.67
N ILE A 548 1.98 3.26 47.51
CA ILE A 548 0.57 3.23 47.06
C ILE A 548 0.15 4.58 46.50
N LYS A 549 0.52 5.69 47.15
CA LYS A 549 0.21 7.04 46.68
C LYS A 549 0.89 7.31 45.33
N LEU A 550 2.17 6.95 45.20
CA LEU A 550 2.94 7.10 43.97
C LEU A 550 2.39 6.20 42.84
N ALA A 551 2.09 4.94 43.13
CA ALA A 551 1.48 4.03 42.17
C ALA A 551 0.10 4.53 41.69
N ARG A 552 -0.70 5.11 42.58
CA ARG A 552 -2.02 5.68 42.22
C ARG A 552 -1.89 6.95 41.37
N SER A 553 -0.87 7.76 41.61
CA SER A 553 -0.56 8.92 40.76
C SER A 553 -0.13 8.48 39.36
N ASN A 554 0.69 7.43 39.24
CA ASN A 554 1.16 6.91 37.95
C ASN A 554 0.07 6.15 37.16
N MET A 555 -0.84 5.47 37.85
CA MET A 555 -1.90 4.66 37.22
C MET A 555 -3.22 5.41 36.97
N GLY A 556 -3.36 6.63 37.51
CA GLY A 556 -4.58 7.43 37.43
C GLY A 556 -5.63 7.07 38.49
N PRO A 557 -6.62 7.96 38.73
CA PRO A 557 -7.59 7.85 39.82
C PRO A 557 -8.54 6.64 39.69
N ASP A 558 -8.77 6.14 38.47
CA ASP A 558 -9.71 5.04 38.19
C ASP A 558 -9.08 3.64 38.32
N ALA A 559 -7.81 3.55 38.74
CA ALA A 559 -7.11 2.28 38.88
C ALA A 559 -7.68 1.42 40.03
N LYS A 560 -8.08 0.17 39.71
CA LYS A 560 -8.56 -0.81 40.70
C LYS A 560 -7.55 -0.96 41.85
N GLU A 561 -8.02 -0.83 43.09
CA GLU A 561 -7.18 -0.78 44.30
C GLU A 561 -6.23 -1.99 44.45
N LYS A 562 -6.67 -3.19 44.05
CA LYS A 562 -5.82 -4.40 44.04
C LYS A 562 -4.65 -4.31 43.05
N LYS A 563 -4.81 -3.62 41.92
CA LYS A 563 -3.73 -3.40 40.95
C LYS A 563 -2.76 -2.34 41.47
N VAL A 564 -3.27 -1.26 42.07
CA VAL A 564 -2.44 -0.20 42.68
C VAL A 564 -1.52 -0.76 43.77
N VAL A 565 -2.05 -1.60 44.67
CA VAL A 565 -1.23 -2.22 45.74
C VAL A 565 -0.15 -3.14 45.17
N LYS A 566 -0.46 -3.91 44.11
CA LYS A 566 0.53 -4.78 43.45
C LYS A 566 1.66 -3.98 42.80
N VAL A 567 1.33 -2.89 42.12
CA VAL A 567 2.32 -2.01 41.49
C VAL A 567 3.14 -1.30 42.55
N ALA A 568 2.52 -0.82 43.63
CA ALA A 568 3.22 -0.22 44.77
C ALA A 568 4.24 -1.16 45.40
N HIS A 569 3.86 -2.43 45.63
CA HIS A 569 4.77 -3.44 46.18
C HIS A 569 5.91 -3.79 45.21
N ALA A 570 5.64 -3.79 43.91
CA ALA A 570 6.67 -4.01 42.89
C ALA A 570 7.68 -2.84 42.85
N MET A 571 7.19 -1.59 42.90
CA MET A 571 8.03 -0.39 42.94
C MET A 571 8.89 -0.31 44.20
N ALA A 572 8.31 -0.63 45.36
CA ALA A 572 9.04 -0.69 46.63
C ALA A 572 10.16 -1.74 46.59
N LYS A 573 9.89 -2.89 45.94
CA LYS A 573 10.85 -3.99 45.82
C LYS A 573 12.03 -3.63 44.91
N THR A 574 11.78 -3.09 43.72
CA THR A 574 12.85 -2.65 42.82
C THR A 574 13.71 -1.57 43.46
N PHE A 575 13.09 -0.58 44.10
CA PHE A 575 13.84 0.48 44.78
C PHE A 575 14.72 -0.06 45.93
N TYR A 576 14.20 -1.03 46.70
CA TYR A 576 14.97 -1.69 47.75
C TYR A 576 16.14 -2.51 47.18
N GLU A 577 15.94 -3.23 46.07
CA GLU A 577 17.00 -4.00 45.40
C GLU A 577 18.10 -3.10 44.82
N ASP A 578 17.75 -1.91 44.32
CA ASP A 578 18.71 -0.93 43.79
C ASP A 578 19.49 -0.18 44.89
N SER A 579 18.98 -0.19 46.13
CA SER A 579 19.54 0.59 47.26
C SER A 579 20.39 -0.22 48.25
N VAL A 580 20.44 -1.55 48.12
CA VAL A 580 21.06 -2.50 49.08
C VAL A 580 22.38 -3.07 48.59
#